data_AF-A0A9D7SLT3-F1
#
_entry.id   AF-A0A9D7SLT3-F1
#
_cell.length_a   1.000
_cell.length_b   1.000
_cell.length_c   1.000
_cell.angle_alpha   90.00
_cell.angle_beta   90.00
_cell.angle_gamma   90.00
#
_symmetry.space_group_name_H-M   'P 1'
#
loop_
_entity.id
_entity.type
_entity.pdbx_description
1 polymer ?
#
loop_
_entity_poly.entity_id
_entity_poly.type
_entity_poly.pdbx_seq_one_letter_code
_entity_poly.pdbx_strand_id
1 'polypeptide(L)'
;MSWESIGECEGSSASDSQEWIDYCHEAAIGYLRAMLGEPPPGCTLEVKWNDHDLGNYPTIGLWWESPAEDAPWDYINHAETLLDQFNEAIDWPLLKAAADTEDEEDEG
;
A
#
# COMPACT_ATOMS: atom_id res chain seq x y z
N MET A 1 7.87 -18.13 -5.21
CA MET A 1 7.79 -16.71 -4.81
C MET A 1 8.00 -16.55 -3.32
N SER A 2 8.99 -15.72 -2.97
CA SER A 2 9.27 -15.21 -1.63
C SER A 2 8.64 -13.83 -1.47
N TRP A 3 8.24 -13.45 -0.26
CA TRP A 3 7.57 -12.17 0.05
C TRP A 3 8.29 -11.45 1.18
N GLU A 4 8.38 -10.13 1.05
CA GLU A 4 8.80 -9.24 2.12
C GLU A 4 7.82 -8.06 2.21
N SER A 5 7.45 -7.71 3.44
CA SER A 5 6.54 -6.59 3.70
C SER A 5 7.34 -5.29 3.68
N ILE A 6 6.84 -4.30 2.94
CA ILE A 6 7.38 -2.93 2.95
C ILE A 6 6.64 -2.08 4.00
N GLY A 7 5.34 -2.35 4.22
CA GLY A 7 4.56 -1.63 5.22
C GLY A 7 3.09 -1.49 4.83
N GLU A 8 2.42 -0.52 5.43
CA GLU A 8 0.99 -0.27 5.27
C GLU A 8 0.75 1.20 4.92
N CYS A 9 -0.33 1.48 4.19
CA CYS A 9 -0.76 2.85 3.96
C CYS A 9 -1.59 3.32 5.16
N GLU A 10 -1.20 4.43 5.77
CA GLU A 10 -1.86 4.98 6.99
C GLU A 10 -3.18 5.71 6.69
N GLY A 11 -3.60 5.74 5.43
CA GLY A 11 -4.82 6.43 5.01
C GLY A 11 -6.13 5.72 5.29
N SER A 12 -6.06 4.48 5.77
CA SER A 12 -7.23 3.65 6.03
C SER A 12 -7.10 2.87 7.33
N SER A 13 -8.22 2.38 7.84
CA SER A 13 -8.29 1.51 9.01
C SER A 13 -9.20 0.30 8.74
N ALA A 14 -9.13 -0.71 9.59
CA ALA A 14 -9.93 -1.94 9.44
C ALA A 14 -11.47 -1.73 9.50
N SER A 15 -11.95 -0.56 9.93
CA SER A 15 -13.39 -0.23 9.91
C SER A 15 -13.86 0.41 8.61
N ASP A 16 -12.94 0.73 7.70
CA ASP A 16 -13.26 1.44 6.46
C ASP A 16 -13.82 0.49 5.40
N SER A 17 -14.43 1.07 4.36
CA SER A 17 -14.87 0.28 3.21
C SER A 17 -13.66 -0.37 2.55
N GLN A 18 -13.87 -1.58 2.02
CA GLN A 18 -12.87 -2.30 1.24
C GLN A 18 -12.33 -1.43 0.09
N GLU A 19 -13.22 -0.67 -0.56
CA GLU A 19 -12.90 0.23 -1.67
C GLU A 19 -11.95 1.37 -1.24
N TRP A 20 -12.18 1.97 -0.07
CA TRP A 20 -11.29 3.01 0.47
C TRP A 20 -9.92 2.44 0.87
N ILE A 21 -9.91 1.26 1.49
CA ILE A 21 -8.68 0.57 1.88
C ILE A 21 -7.85 0.25 0.64
N ASP A 22 -8.48 -0.33 -0.39
CA ASP A 22 -7.82 -0.67 -1.65
C ASP A 22 -7.30 0.61 -2.35
N TYR A 23 -8.11 1.67 -2.41
CA TYR A 23 -7.70 2.97 -2.96
C TYR A 23 -6.43 3.52 -2.28
N CYS A 24 -6.39 3.53 -0.94
CA CYS A 24 -5.25 4.02 -0.18
C CYS A 24 -3.96 3.25 -0.50
N HIS A 25 -4.06 1.92 -0.58
CA HIS A 25 -2.91 1.06 -0.86
C HIS A 25 -2.47 1.12 -2.33
N GLU A 26 -3.41 1.24 -3.26
CA GLU A 26 -3.11 1.46 -4.68
C GLU A 26 -2.45 2.83 -4.92
N ALA A 27 -2.90 3.87 -4.22
CA ALA A 27 -2.29 5.20 -4.28
C ALA A 27 -0.83 5.16 -3.79
N ALA A 28 -0.57 4.47 -2.66
CA ALA A 28 0.78 4.27 -2.15
C ALA A 28 1.66 3.47 -3.13
N ILE A 29 1.16 2.38 -3.74
CA ILE A 29 1.88 1.65 -4.79
C ILE A 29 2.17 2.54 -6.00
N GLY A 30 1.20 3.35 -6.42
CA GLY A 30 1.36 4.30 -7.51
C GLY A 30 2.49 5.31 -7.24
N TYR A 31 2.54 5.85 -6.02
CA TYR A 31 3.63 6.71 -5.58
C TYR A 31 4.98 6.00 -5.58
N LEU A 32 5.06 4.79 -5.00
CA LEU A 32 6.30 4.01 -4.98
C LEU A 32 6.83 3.73 -6.39
N ARG A 33 5.95 3.35 -7.33
CA ARG A 33 6.31 3.16 -8.75
C ARG A 33 6.77 4.45 -9.42
N ALA A 34 6.16 5.59 -9.08
CA ALA A 34 6.57 6.88 -9.63
C ALA A 34 7.98 7.29 -9.15
N MET A 35 8.34 6.95 -7.91
CA MET A 35 9.61 7.35 -7.30
C MET A 35 10.76 6.36 -7.57
N LEU A 36 10.47 5.06 -7.55
CA LEU A 36 11.48 3.99 -7.73
C LEU A 36 11.55 3.47 -9.17
N GLY A 37 10.52 3.72 -9.97
CA GLY A 37 10.32 3.05 -11.25
C GLY A 37 9.75 1.64 -11.07
N GLU A 38 9.92 0.81 -12.11
CA GLU A 38 9.49 -0.58 -12.06
C GLU A 38 10.32 -1.40 -11.05
N PRO A 39 9.71 -2.41 -10.40
CA PRO A 39 10.45 -3.34 -9.57
C PRO A 39 11.59 -4.06 -10.32
N PRO A 40 12.61 -4.59 -9.61
CA PRO A 40 13.67 -5.36 -10.24
C PRO A 40 13.12 -6.55 -11.06
N PRO A 41 13.83 -7.01 -12.11
CA PRO A 41 13.36 -8.11 -12.95
C PRO A 41 12.99 -9.36 -12.12
N GLY A 42 11.81 -9.92 -12.38
CA GLY A 42 11.29 -11.07 -11.64
C GLY A 42 10.71 -10.74 -10.27
N CYS A 43 10.55 -9.45 -9.95
CA CYS A 43 9.86 -8.97 -8.75
C CYS A 43 8.53 -8.29 -9.09
N THR A 44 7.58 -8.33 -8.17
CA THR A 44 6.27 -7.66 -8.31
C THR A 44 5.91 -6.94 -7.02
N LEU A 45 5.64 -5.63 -7.11
CA LEU A 45 5.14 -4.80 -6.01
C LEU A 45 3.60 -4.85 -5.99
N GLU A 46 3.03 -5.38 -4.90
CA GLU A 46 1.59 -5.66 -4.77
C GLU A 46 1.07 -5.41 -3.35
N VAL A 47 -0.26 -5.37 -3.22
CA VAL A 47 -0.96 -5.45 -1.95
C VAL A 47 -1.25 -6.91 -1.63
N LYS A 48 -0.99 -7.33 -0.40
CA LYS A 48 -1.35 -8.64 0.12
C LYS A 48 -2.24 -8.48 1.34
N TRP A 49 -3.42 -9.10 1.30
CA TRP A 49 -4.29 -9.24 2.47
C TRP A 49 -3.77 -10.37 3.35
N ASN A 50 -3.45 -10.04 4.61
CA ASN A 50 -2.99 -10.98 5.63
C ASN A 50 -4.13 -11.28 6.59
N ASP A 51 -4.31 -12.55 6.92
CA ASP A 51 -5.30 -12.99 7.91
C ASP A 51 -4.70 -12.92 9.32
N HIS A 52 -5.45 -12.35 10.27
CA HIS A 52 -5.12 -12.35 11.70
C HIS A 52 -6.36 -12.71 12.54
N ASP A 53 -6.15 -13.13 13.80
CA ASP A 53 -7.24 -13.53 14.71
C ASP A 53 -8.28 -12.42 14.96
N LEU A 54 -7.93 -11.16 14.68
CA LEU A 54 -8.78 -9.98 14.89
C LEU A 54 -9.37 -9.40 13.59
N GLY A 55 -9.09 -10.03 12.44
CA GLY A 55 -9.52 -9.56 11.13
C GLY A 55 -8.39 -9.60 10.10
N ASN A 56 -8.71 -9.15 8.89
CA ASN A 56 -7.77 -9.13 7.78
C ASN A 56 -7.21 -7.71 7.60
N TYR A 57 -5.94 -7.62 7.24
CA TYR A 57 -5.27 -6.35 7.01
C TYR A 57 -4.38 -6.42 5.77
N PRO A 58 -4.40 -5.39 4.91
CA PRO A 58 -3.53 -5.31 3.75
C PRO A 58 -2.12 -4.89 4.16
N THR A 59 -1.11 -5.40 3.46
CA THR A 59 0.24 -4.83 3.46
C THR A 59 0.74 -4.65 2.03
N ILE A 60 1.55 -3.63 1.81
CA ILE A 60 2.31 -3.44 0.57
C ILE A 60 3.62 -4.19 0.73
N GLY A 61 4.03 -4.89 -0.32
CA GLY A 61 5.29 -5.62 -0.30
C GLY A 61 5.70 -6.13 -1.65
N LEU A 62 6.82 -6.84 -1.66
CA LEU A 62 7.46 -7.31 -2.87
C LEU A 62 7.50 -8.82 -2.93
N TRP A 63 6.97 -9.38 -4.03
CA TRP A 63 7.20 -10.77 -4.41
C TRP A 63 8.45 -10.90 -5.27
N TRP A 64 9.23 -11.97 -5.11
CA TRP A 64 10.30 -12.32 -6.06
C TRP A 64 10.44 -13.83 -6.27
N GLU A 65 10.90 -14.21 -7.47
CA GLU A 65 11.16 -15.60 -7.85
C GLU A 65 12.63 -15.98 -7.68
N SER A 66 13.12 -15.92 -6.44
CA SER A 66 14.45 -16.43 -6.04
C SER A 66 14.43 -16.82 -4.56
N PRO A 67 15.45 -17.55 -4.07
CA PRO A 67 15.64 -17.80 -2.64
C PRO A 67 15.50 -16.53 -1.79
N ALA A 68 15.08 -16.68 -0.53
CA ALA A 68 14.89 -15.52 0.35
C ALA A 68 16.20 -14.76 0.64
N GLU A 69 17.34 -15.43 0.55
CA GLU A 69 18.68 -14.83 0.68
C GLU A 69 19.02 -13.85 -0.46
N ASP A 70 18.34 -13.96 -1.61
CA ASP A 70 18.51 -13.08 -2.78
C ASP A 70 17.47 -11.94 -2.81
N ALA A 71 16.88 -11.59 -1.65
CA ALA A 71 15.92 -10.50 -1.57
C ALA A 71 16.54 -9.19 -2.07
N PRO A 72 15.82 -8.40 -2.87
CA PRO A 72 16.31 -7.11 -3.40
C PRO A 72 16.23 -6.02 -2.33
N TRP A 73 17.02 -6.16 -1.27
CA TRP A 73 17.00 -5.31 -0.07
C TRP A 73 17.14 -3.82 -0.38
N ASP A 74 17.96 -3.44 -1.38
CA ASP A 74 18.11 -2.04 -1.76
C ASP A 74 16.79 -1.43 -2.26
N TYR A 75 15.97 -2.20 -2.97
CA TYR A 75 14.65 -1.75 -3.41
C TYR A 75 13.66 -1.70 -2.24
N ILE A 76 13.65 -2.75 -1.41
CA ILE A 76 12.75 -2.87 -0.25
C ILE A 76 12.98 -1.72 0.73
N ASN A 77 14.23 -1.51 1.18
CA ASN A 77 14.57 -0.48 2.17
C ASN A 77 14.26 0.94 1.65
N HIS A 78 14.44 1.18 0.35
CA HIS A 78 14.11 2.48 -0.24
C HIS A 78 12.59 2.67 -0.34
N ALA A 79 11.84 1.61 -0.66
CA ALA A 79 10.39 1.64 -0.68
C ALA A 79 9.80 1.88 0.71
N GLU A 80 10.37 1.29 1.77
CA GLU A 80 9.97 1.54 3.16
C GLU A 80 10.12 3.03 3.50
N THR A 81 11.30 3.60 3.23
CA THR A 81 11.58 5.02 3.49
C THR A 81 10.62 5.95 2.72
N LEU A 82 10.30 5.61 1.48
CA LEU A 82 9.39 6.40 0.65
C LEU A 82 7.94 6.26 1.13
N LEU A 83 7.52 5.06 1.54
CA LEU A 83 6.18 4.83 2.08
C LEU A 83 5.96 5.62 3.37
N ASP A 84 6.95 5.67 4.26
CA ASP A 84 6.91 6.50 5.47
C ASP A 84 6.72 7.99 5.10
N GLN A 85 7.51 8.50 4.15
CA GLN A 85 7.38 9.88 3.67
C GLN A 85 6.02 10.17 3.03
N PHE A 86 5.45 9.19 2.31
CA PHE A 86 4.13 9.31 1.71
C PHE A 86 3.03 9.40 2.77
N ASN A 87 3.10 8.53 3.79
CA ASN A 87 2.19 8.55 4.93
C ASN A 87 2.27 9.88 5.70
N GLU A 88 3.47 10.42 5.91
CA GLU A 88 3.66 11.72 6.57
C GLU A 88 3.16 12.92 5.74
N ALA A 89 3.22 12.82 4.41
CA ALA A 89 2.93 13.94 3.52
C ALA A 89 1.43 14.13 3.22
N ILE A 90 0.62 13.08 3.36
CA ILE A 90 -0.79 13.09 2.94
C ILE A 90 -1.73 13.30 4.12
N ASP A 91 -2.61 14.29 3.99
CA ASP A 91 -3.74 14.48 4.90
C ASP A 91 -4.90 13.56 4.51
N TRP A 92 -4.79 12.29 4.92
CA TRP A 92 -5.80 11.28 4.62
C TRP A 92 -7.19 11.57 5.17
N PRO A 93 -7.36 12.10 6.41
CA PRO A 93 -8.66 12.51 6.90
C PRO A 93 -9.35 13.53 5.98
N LEU A 94 -8.58 14.49 5.43
CA LEU A 94 -9.13 15.46 4.48
C LEU A 94 -9.59 14.80 3.18
N LEU A 95 -8.80 13.87 2.62
CA LEU A 95 -9.17 13.16 1.39
C LEU A 95 -10.40 12.28 1.59
N LYS A 96 -10.48 11.58 2.72
CA LYS A 96 -11.61 10.72 3.04
C LYS A 96 -12.90 11.52 3.19
N ALA A 97 -12.86 12.64 3.89
CA ALA A 97 -14.02 13.52 4.02
C ALA A 97 -14.52 14.05 2.67
N ALA A 98 -13.61 14.31 1.72
CA ALA A 98 -13.98 14.70 0.37
C ALA A 98 -14.66 13.55 -0.39
N ALA A 99 -14.13 12.33 -0.30
CA ALA A 99 -14.73 11.15 -0.92
C ALA A 99 -16.14 10.86 -0.37
N ASP A 100 -16.31 10.91 0.95
CA ASP A 100 -17.61 10.67 1.60
C ASP A 100 -18.65 11.76 1.24
N THR A 101 -18.22 12.99 0.91
CA THR A 101 -19.14 14.08 0.52
C THR A 101 -19.70 13.87 -0.89
N GLU A 102 -18.93 13.26 -1.80
CA GLU A 102 -19.39 12.98 -3.17
C GLU A 102 -20.49 11.91 -3.19
N ASP A 103 -20.50 10.99 -2.22
CA ASP A 103 -21.54 9.94 -2.10
C ASP A 103 -22.89 10.46 -1.61
N GLU A 104 -22.95 11.60 -0.89
CA GLU A 104 -24.20 12.19 -0.40
C GLU A 104 -24.95 13.01 -1.47
N GLU A 105 -24.29 13.45 -2.55
CA GLU A 105 -24.91 14.28 -3.59
C GLU A 105 -25.69 13.48 -4.66
N ASP A 106 -25.55 12.15 -4.72
CA ASP A 106 -26.20 11.28 -5.72
C ASP A 106 -27.54 10.65 -5.23
N GLU A 107 -28.00 10.99 -4.02
CA GLU A 107 -29.31 10.58 -3.47
C GLU A 107 -30.46 11.62 -3.68
N GLY A 108 -30.33 12.52 -4.67
CA GLY A 108 -31.26 13.65 -4.93
C GLY A 108 -32.40 13.41 -5.92
#